data_AF-A0A7J8G5X2-F1
#
_entry.id   AF-A0A7J8G5X2-F1
#
_cell.length_a   1.000
_cell.length_b   1.000
_cell.length_c   1.000
_cell.angle_alpha   90.00
_cell.angle_beta   90.00
_cell.angle_gamma   90.00
#
_symmetry.space_group_name_H-M   'P 1'
#
loop_
_entity.id
_entity.type
_entity.pdbx_description
1 polymer ?
#
loop_
_entity_poly.entity_id
_entity_poly.type
_entity_poly.pdbx_seq_one_letter_code
_entity_poly.pdbx_strand_id
1 'polypeptide(L)'
;MEQVSSTGKPIQITVTDGYDLKGFKGDTPVTFIRAEFNQVVLGDSAKITVSPEGTAKYNFTSTLEFNTEGGITLDDISHKPVFLTMTEVLPKEKKQKDEKTLILGQAVVDLLPLLEGQMCDSHKSRYNKAHKI
;
A
#
# COMPACT_ATOMS: atom_id res chain seq x y z
N MET A 1 9.87 -1.17 37.30
CA MET A 1 9.09 -0.97 36.06
C MET A 1 9.40 -2.17 35.18
N GLU A 2 8.51 -3.16 35.15
CA GLU A 2 8.63 -4.25 34.20
C GLU A 2 8.39 -3.68 32.80
N GLN A 3 9.41 -3.77 31.97
CA GLN A 3 9.34 -3.48 30.55
C GLN A 3 8.51 -4.62 29.95
N VAL A 4 7.20 -4.39 29.79
CA VAL A 4 6.34 -5.26 28.99
C VAL A 4 6.91 -5.29 27.58
N SER A 5 7.72 -6.31 27.31
CA SER A 5 8.14 -6.66 25.96
C SER A 5 6.87 -6.94 25.17
N SER A 6 6.46 -6.01 24.31
CA SER A 6 5.37 -6.25 23.38
C SER A 6 5.77 -7.43 22.50
N THR A 7 5.18 -8.59 22.76
CA THR A 7 5.31 -9.85 22.00
C THR A 7 4.62 -9.78 20.63
N GLY A 8 4.55 -8.57 20.06
CA GLY A 8 3.98 -8.31 18.75
C GLY A 8 4.83 -8.99 17.69
N LYS A 9 4.19 -9.74 16.79
CA LYS A 9 4.86 -10.34 15.64
C LYS A 9 4.71 -9.39 14.45
N PRO A 10 5.82 -8.92 13.84
CA PRO A 10 5.75 -8.00 12.73
C PRO A 10 5.39 -8.72 11.43
N ILE A 11 4.50 -8.11 10.65
CA ILE A 11 4.18 -8.42 9.27
C ILE A 11 4.70 -7.25 8.43
N GLN A 12 5.60 -7.55 7.50
CA GLN A 12 6.18 -6.54 6.62
C GLN A 12 5.57 -6.66 5.22
N ILE A 13 5.07 -5.54 4.71
CA ILE A 13 4.58 -5.42 3.34
C ILE A 13 5.56 -4.52 2.59
N THR A 14 6.23 -5.08 1.57
CA THR A 14 7.16 -4.34 0.73
C THR A 14 6.60 -4.16 -0.67
N VAL A 15 6.51 -2.91 -1.11
CA VAL A 15 6.20 -2.52 -2.47
C VAL A 15 7.51 -2.17 -3.18
N THR A 16 7.93 -3.03 -4.11
CA THR A 16 9.21 -2.87 -4.81
C THR A 16 9.05 -1.95 -6.02
N ASP A 17 8.22 -2.36 -6.97
CA ASP A 17 8.12 -1.78 -8.30
C ASP A 17 6.66 -1.60 -8.72
N GLY A 18 6.41 -0.58 -9.54
CA GLY A 18 5.18 -0.41 -10.30
C GLY A 18 5.47 -0.49 -11.80
N TYR A 19 4.53 -1.04 -12.56
CA TYR A 19 4.62 -1.25 -14.01
C TYR A 19 3.36 -0.75 -14.69
N ASP A 20 3.49 -0.38 -15.98
CA ASP A 20 2.40 0.13 -16.82
C ASP A 20 1.64 1.32 -16.20
N LEU A 21 2.34 2.12 -15.39
CA LEU A 21 1.80 3.26 -14.67
C LEU A 21 1.49 4.41 -15.64
N LYS A 22 0.26 4.92 -15.59
CA LYS A 22 -0.18 6.06 -16.41
C LYS A 22 -0.77 7.14 -15.53
N GLY A 23 -0.30 8.37 -15.73
CA GLY A 23 -0.82 9.55 -15.05
C GLY A 23 -2.11 10.03 -15.68
N PHE A 24 -2.89 10.77 -14.91
CA PHE A 24 -4.10 11.42 -15.40
C PHE A 24 -3.78 12.58 -16.35
N LYS A 25 -2.69 13.33 -16.11
CA LYS A 25 -2.31 14.52 -16.90
C LYS A 25 -1.15 14.30 -17.87
N GLY A 26 -0.46 13.16 -17.84
CA GLY A 26 0.69 12.93 -18.69
C GLY A 26 1.43 11.62 -18.42
N ASP A 27 2.52 11.45 -19.15
CA ASP A 27 3.23 10.16 -19.24
C ASP A 27 4.24 9.93 -18.09
N THR A 28 4.61 10.96 -17.34
CA THR A 28 5.54 10.87 -16.20
C THR A 28 4.94 11.46 -14.92
N PRO A 29 3.86 10.88 -14.37
CA PRO A 29 3.26 11.36 -13.12
C PRO A 29 4.22 11.22 -11.94
N VAL A 30 4.07 12.09 -10.93
CA VAL A 30 4.69 11.88 -9.62
C VAL A 30 3.70 11.11 -8.78
N THR A 31 4.09 9.94 -8.26
CA THR A 31 3.20 9.03 -7.55
C THR A 31 3.77 8.61 -6.20
N PHE A 32 2.91 8.26 -5.25
CA PHE A 32 3.30 7.59 -4.01
C PHE A 32 2.28 6.49 -3.66
N ILE A 33 2.70 5.55 -2.83
CA ILE A 33 1.88 4.45 -2.33
C ILE A 33 1.56 4.69 -0.86
N ARG A 34 0.28 4.57 -0.51
CA ARG A 34 -0.19 4.56 0.87
C ARG A 34 -0.58 3.13 1.26
N ALA A 35 -0.04 2.64 2.37
CA ALA A 35 -0.47 1.40 2.98
C ALA A 35 -1.45 1.69 4.13
N GLU A 36 -2.59 1.01 4.11
CA GLU A 36 -3.66 1.16 5.09
C GLU A 36 -4.15 -0.21 5.54
N PHE A 37 -4.39 -0.37 6.85
CA PHE A 37 -4.99 -1.57 7.41
C PHE A 37 -6.02 -1.18 8.46
N ASN A 38 -7.21 -1.76 8.38
CA ASN A 38 -8.31 -1.46 9.29
C ASN A 38 -8.59 0.07 9.42
N GLN A 39 -8.54 0.79 8.29
CA GLN A 39 -8.71 2.25 8.20
C GLN A 39 -7.59 3.08 8.86
N VAL A 40 -6.53 2.45 9.34
CA VAL A 40 -5.35 3.11 9.89
C VAL A 40 -4.26 3.15 8.82
N VAL A 41 -3.67 4.34 8.62
CA VAL A 41 -2.52 4.51 7.72
C VAL A 41 -1.29 3.90 8.38
N LEU A 42 -0.74 2.86 7.75
CA LEU A 42 0.49 2.21 8.17
C LEU A 42 1.73 2.99 7.67
N GLY A 43 1.59 3.73 6.57
CA GLY A 43 2.63 4.65 6.08
C GLY A 43 2.45 5.06 4.62
N ASP A 44 3.24 6.04 4.22
CA ASP A 44 3.33 6.53 2.84
C ASP A 44 4.75 6.30 2.30
N SER A 45 4.85 5.91 1.03
CA SER A 45 6.13 5.87 0.32
C SER A 45 6.65 7.27 0.01
N ALA A 46 7.92 7.35 -0.36
CA ALA A 46 8.42 8.54 -1.04
C ALA A 46 7.61 8.80 -2.34
N LYS A 47 7.56 10.06 -2.73
CA LYS A 47 7.04 10.47 -4.04
C LYS A 47 8.07 10.13 -5.11
N ILE A 48 7.66 9.33 -6.08
CA ILE A 48 8.51 8.83 -7.17
C ILE A 48 7.94 9.34 -8.48
N THR A 49 8.80 9.95 -9.30
CA THR A 49 8.45 10.26 -10.70
C THR A 49 8.49 8.96 -11.50
N VAL A 50 7.37 8.63 -12.14
CA VAL A 50 7.26 7.48 -13.04
C VAL A 50 8.12 7.74 -14.28
N SER A 51 8.85 6.71 -14.71
CA SER A 51 9.66 6.77 -15.93
C SER A 51 8.78 6.90 -17.18
N PRO A 52 9.31 7.39 -18.31
CA PRO A 52 8.58 7.42 -19.58
C PRO A 52 8.06 6.05 -20.03
N GLU A 53 8.68 4.96 -19.57
CA GLU A 53 8.27 3.58 -19.82
C GLU A 53 7.14 3.09 -18.89
N GLY A 54 6.61 3.96 -18.03
CA GLY A 54 5.54 3.62 -17.10
C GLY A 54 5.99 2.79 -15.89
N THR A 55 7.27 2.88 -15.50
CA THR A 55 7.81 2.12 -14.35
C THR A 55 8.23 3.02 -13.20
N ALA A 56 8.11 2.54 -11.97
CA ALA A 56 8.56 3.25 -10.77
C ALA A 56 9.12 2.27 -9.74
N LYS A 57 10.19 2.65 -9.04
CA LYS A 57 10.76 1.87 -7.93
C LYS A 57 10.43 2.56 -6.62
N TYR A 58 9.52 1.98 -5.86
CA TYR A 58 9.10 2.54 -4.57
C TYR A 58 10.02 2.08 -3.43
N ASN A 59 10.42 0.80 -3.43
CA ASN A 59 11.18 0.17 -2.33
C ASN A 59 10.64 0.55 -0.95
N PHE A 60 9.31 0.59 -0.84
CA PHE A 60 8.61 1.03 0.35
C PHE A 60 8.22 -0.17 1.19
N THR A 61 8.65 -0.21 2.45
CA THR A 61 8.24 -1.24 3.41
C THR A 61 7.37 -0.61 4.48
N SER A 62 6.17 -1.14 4.63
CA SER A 62 5.28 -0.86 5.74
C SER A 62 5.26 -2.04 6.70
N THR A 63 5.13 -1.79 8.00
CA THR A 63 5.12 -2.83 9.02
C THR A 63 3.83 -2.73 9.82
N LEU A 64 3.21 -3.87 10.02
CA LEU A 64 2.05 -4.07 10.85
C LEU A 64 2.44 -5.03 11.98
N GLU A 65 2.13 -4.70 13.23
CA GLU A 65 2.41 -5.58 14.36
C GLU A 65 1.11 -6.18 14.86
N PHE A 66 0.99 -7.51 14.80
CA PHE A 66 -0.13 -8.20 15.43
C PHE A 66 0.27 -8.66 16.84
N ASN A 67 -0.66 -8.51 17.78
CA ASN A 67 -0.44 -8.86 19.18
C ASN A 67 -1.65 -9.61 19.72
N THR A 68 -1.40 -10.68 20.47
CA THR A 68 -2.42 -11.53 21.10
C THR A 68 -3.12 -10.88 22.29
N GLU A 69 -2.54 -9.83 22.87
CA GLU A 69 -3.01 -9.16 24.08
C GLU A 69 -3.72 -7.82 23.83
N GLY A 70 -3.73 -7.33 22.58
CA GLY A 70 -4.46 -6.12 22.19
C GLY A 70 -3.93 -5.47 20.91
N GLY A 71 -4.72 -4.59 20.28
CA GLY A 71 -4.37 -3.94 19.02
C GLY A 71 -4.87 -4.73 17.81
N ILE A 72 -3.97 -5.04 16.87
CA ILE A 72 -4.30 -5.84 15.68
C ILE A 72 -4.29 -7.32 16.06
N THR A 73 -5.46 -7.94 16.04
CA THR A 73 -5.67 -9.32 16.48
C THR A 73 -5.53 -10.31 15.32
N LEU A 74 -5.45 -11.60 15.64
CA LEU A 74 -5.42 -12.66 14.63
C LEU A 74 -6.68 -12.67 13.74
N ASP A 75 -7.84 -12.31 14.32
CA ASP A 75 -9.11 -12.18 13.60
C ASP A 75 -9.02 -11.06 12.55
N ASP A 76 -8.42 -9.93 12.91
CA ASP A 76 -8.17 -8.83 11.98
C ASP A 76 -7.28 -9.27 10.81
N ILE A 77 -6.21 -10.03 11.08
CA ILE A 77 -5.33 -10.57 10.02
C ILE A 77 -6.08 -11.58 9.13
N SER A 78 -7.01 -12.36 9.70
CA SER A 78 -7.75 -13.39 8.96
C SER A 78 -8.82 -12.82 8.04
N HIS A 79 -9.35 -11.64 8.37
CA HIS A 79 -10.56 -11.11 7.73
C HIS A 79 -10.41 -9.73 7.08
N LYS A 80 -9.32 -9.01 7.36
CA LYS A 80 -9.13 -7.65 6.86
C LYS A 80 -7.92 -7.60 5.92
N PRO A 81 -8.08 -7.11 4.69
CA PRO A 81 -6.96 -6.92 3.78
C PRO A 81 -6.16 -5.66 4.13
N VAL A 82 -4.90 -5.62 3.70
CA VAL A 82 -4.13 -4.38 3.60
C VAL A 82 -4.48 -3.71 2.27
N PHE A 83 -4.79 -2.42 2.32
CA PHE A 83 -5.01 -1.59 1.14
C PHE A 83 -3.71 -0.89 0.77
N LEU A 84 -3.34 -1.01 -0.51
CA LEU A 84 -2.25 -0.25 -1.12
C LEU A 84 -2.85 0.70 -2.14
N THR A 85 -2.88 1.99 -1.80
CA THR A 85 -3.48 3.02 -2.66
C THR A 85 -2.38 3.80 -3.36
N MET A 86 -2.37 3.78 -4.69
CA MET A 86 -1.45 4.55 -5.51
C MET A 86 -2.08 5.90 -5.87
N THR A 87 -1.35 6.96 -5.54
CA THR A 87 -1.84 8.34 -5.68
C THR A 87 -0.88 9.16 -6.53
N GLU A 88 -1.38 9.80 -7.57
CA GLU A 88 -0.70 10.84 -8.33
C GLU A 88 -0.78 12.18 -7.60
N VAL A 89 0.35 12.86 -7.55
CA VAL A 89 0.52 14.21 -7.05
C VAL A 89 0.46 15.16 -8.24
N LEU A 90 -0.56 16.01 -8.28
CA LEU A 90 -0.69 17.02 -9.32
C LEU A 90 0.14 18.26 -8.98
N PRO A 91 0.72 18.92 -10.00
CA PRO A 91 1.41 20.18 -9.81
C PRO A 91 0.51 21.22 -9.14
N LYS A 92 1.02 21.92 -8.12
CA LYS A 92 0.28 23.00 -7.46
C LYS A 92 0.00 24.12 -8.45
N GLU A 93 -1.27 24.47 -8.62
CA GLU A 93 -1.66 25.68 -9.32
C GLU A 93 -1.44 26.90 -8.41
N LYS A 94 -1.10 28.05 -8.99
CA LYS A 94 -0.65 29.28 -8.30
C LYS A 94 -1.61 29.85 -7.23
N LYS A 95 -2.78 29.25 -6.98
CA LYS A 95 -3.79 29.68 -5.99
C LYS A 95 -4.16 28.63 -4.94
N GLN A 96 -3.63 27.40 -4.98
CA GLN A 96 -3.96 26.36 -3.98
C GLN A 96 -2.88 26.23 -2.91
N LYS A 97 -3.30 26.23 -1.63
CA LYS A 97 -2.42 25.95 -0.48
C LYS A 97 -2.05 24.45 -0.44
N ASP A 98 -3.05 23.59 -0.66
CA ASP A 98 -2.91 22.14 -0.58
C ASP A 98 -2.45 21.51 -1.88
N GLU A 99 -1.73 20.41 -1.76
CA GLU A 99 -1.32 19.61 -2.90
C GLU A 99 -2.51 18.81 -3.41
N LYS A 100 -2.88 19.01 -4.68
CA LYS A 100 -3.97 18.27 -5.29
C LYS A 100 -3.47 16.87 -5.64
N THR A 101 -4.20 15.85 -5.22
CA THR A 101 -3.87 14.46 -5.48
C THR A 101 -5.01 13.75 -6.22
N LEU A 102 -4.68 12.68 -6.94
CA LEU A 102 -5.64 11.80 -7.63
C LEU A 102 -5.27 10.35 -7.39
N ILE A 103 -6.24 9.51 -7.04
CA ILE A 103 -6.01 8.07 -6.90
C ILE A 103 -5.94 7.46 -8.30
N LEU A 104 -4.82 6.82 -8.63
CA LEU A 104 -4.62 6.11 -9.89
C LEU A 104 -5.10 4.66 -9.82
N GLY A 105 -5.01 4.06 -8.64
CA GLY A 105 -5.42 2.68 -8.43
C GLY A 105 -5.29 2.25 -6.99
N GLN A 106 -5.90 1.12 -6.68
CA GLN A 106 -5.83 0.49 -5.38
C GLN A 106 -5.65 -1.02 -5.55
N ALA A 107 -4.78 -1.60 -4.74
CA ALA A 107 -4.61 -3.04 -4.62
C ALA A 107 -4.95 -3.47 -3.18
N VAL A 108 -5.41 -4.71 -3.06
CA VAL A 108 -5.68 -5.35 -1.78
C VAL A 108 -4.72 -6.52 -1.60
N VAL A 109 -4.14 -6.63 -0.41
CA VAL A 109 -3.27 -7.73 -0.02
C VAL A 109 -3.99 -8.52 1.06
N ASP A 110 -4.32 -9.77 0.75
CA ASP A 110 -4.91 -10.70 1.69
C ASP A 110 -3.82 -11.24 2.62
N LEU A 111 -4.07 -11.19 3.94
CA LEU A 111 -3.14 -11.69 4.94
C LEU A 111 -3.50 -13.09 5.44
N LEU A 112 -4.68 -13.62 5.09
CA LEU A 112 -5.08 -14.99 5.44
C LEU A 112 -4.04 -16.04 5.00
N PRO A 113 -3.43 -15.97 3.80
CA PRO A 113 -2.39 -16.93 3.39
C PRO A 113 -1.19 -16.98 4.36
N LEU A 114 -0.85 -15.87 5.03
CA LEU A 114 0.24 -15.83 6.02
C LEU A 114 -0.10 -16.69 7.24
N LEU A 115 -1.37 -16.76 7.63
CA LEU A 115 -1.84 -17.57 8.75
C LEU A 115 -1.82 -19.06 8.42
N GLU A 116 -2.03 -19.39 7.14
CA GLU A 116 -1.90 -20.75 6.62
C GLU A 116 -0.44 -21.17 6.41
N GLY A 117 0.52 -20.28 6.69
CA GLY A 117 1.96 -20.54 6.55
C GLY A 117 2.50 -20.33 5.14
N GLN A 118 1.76 -19.67 4.26
CA GLN A 118 2.21 -19.34 2.90
C GLN A 118 2.88 -17.96 2.90
N MET A 119 4.13 -17.86 2.43
CA MET A 119 4.75 -16.57 2.12
C MET A 119 4.39 -16.21 0.67
N CYS A 120 3.53 -15.20 0.48
CA CYS A 120 3.11 -14.77 -0.86
C CYS A 120 4.12 -13.80 -1.48
N ASP A 121 5.05 -14.30 -2.31
CA ASP A 121 5.67 -13.48 -3.35
C ASP A 121 4.60 -13.13 -4.39
N SER A 122 3.91 -12.00 -4.19
CA SER A 122 2.85 -11.55 -5.09
C SER A 122 3.44 -10.96 -6.39
N HIS A 123 4.08 -11.79 -7.21
CA HIS A 123 4.36 -11.46 -8.60
C HIS A 123 3.04 -11.51 -9.40
N LYS A 124 2.52 -10.32 -9.75
CA LYS A 124 1.28 -10.01 -10.49
C LYS A 124 -0.01 -9.91 -9.65
N SER A 125 -0.38 -8.67 -9.35
CA SER A 125 -1.79 -8.27 -9.37
C SER A 125 -2.28 -8.32 -10.83
N ARG A 126 -2.74 -9.50 -11.27
CA ARG A 126 -3.54 -9.61 -12.50
C ARG A 126 -4.94 -9.11 -12.17
N TYR A 127 -5.28 -7.94 -12.71
CA TYR A 127 -6.63 -7.50 -13.10
C TYR A 127 -7.77 -8.33 -12.51
N ASN A 128 -8.38 -7.83 -11.43
CA ASN A 128 -9.63 -8.39 -10.96
C ASN A 128 -10.71 -8.06 -12.00
N LYS A 129 -11.32 -9.13 -12.50
CA LYS A 129 -12.31 -9.17 -13.56
C LYS A 129 -13.45 -8.21 -13.25
N ALA A 130 -13.63 -7.18 -14.09
CA ALA A 130 -14.83 -6.38 -14.12
C ALA A 130 -16.05 -7.32 -14.30
N HIS A 131 -16.83 -7.50 -13.25
CA HIS A 131 -18.21 -7.97 -13.39
C HIS A 131 -19.00 -6.84 -14.01
N LYS A 132 -19.21 -6.96 -15.32
CA LYS A 132 -20.22 -6.22 -16.06
C LYS A 132 -21.57 -6.86 -15.72
N ILE A 133 -22.45 -6.08 -15.09
CA ILE A 133 -23.90 -6.35 -15.05
C ILE A 133 -24.49 -5.72 -16.31
#